data_AF-A0A4V2Z115-F1
#
_entry.id   AF-A0A4V2Z115-F1
#
_cell.length_a   1.000
_cell.length_b   1.000
_cell.length_c   1.000
_cell.angle_alpha   90.00
_cell.angle_beta   90.00
_cell.angle_gamma   90.00
#
_symmetry.space_group_name_H-M   'P 1'
#
loop_
_entity.id
_entity.type
_entity.pdbx_description
1 polymer ?
#
loop_
_entity_poly.entity_id
_entity_poly.type
_entity_poly.pdbx_seq_one_letter_code
_entity_poly.pdbx_strand_id
1 'polypeptide(L)'
;MRALLILILFLSFLSCATKKDSKKLLLPEEIKSLTEEIYLVINNEKKLLSKKEMVFTKNGRVKYSKTVDSLGNLIQETEKKLWFVVESHTDREPYYCKTRWKPKQRERISCYTKKQYKENESIYHYNKDGTIAKRADNFTTFHTQHFYYTNKELVKIITLDKNDKLIDEGLISCLAKDSKGTCLKETRISTKTNYKEEILRTPTYN
;
A
#
# COMPACT_ATOMS: atom_id res chain seq x y z
N MET A 1 -19.48 -38.21 3.75
CA MET A 1 -18.20 -37.75 4.35
C MET A 1 -17.24 -37.11 3.36
N ARG A 2 -16.93 -37.72 2.20
CA ARG A 2 -16.02 -37.12 1.19
C ARG A 2 -16.42 -35.70 0.74
N ALA A 3 -17.71 -35.47 0.47
CA ALA A 3 -18.21 -34.15 0.07
C ALA A 3 -18.05 -33.06 1.15
N LEU A 4 -18.27 -33.43 2.43
CA LEU A 4 -18.09 -32.52 3.57
C LEU A 4 -16.62 -32.13 3.75
N LEU A 5 -15.71 -33.08 3.53
CA LEU A 5 -14.26 -32.89 3.63
C LEU A 5 -13.73 -32.02 2.48
N ILE A 6 -14.27 -32.19 1.27
CA ILE A 6 -14.00 -31.30 0.12
C ILE A 6 -14.52 -29.88 0.39
N LEU A 7 -15.74 -29.74 0.96
CA LEU A 7 -16.31 -28.44 1.32
C LEU A 7 -15.47 -27.73 2.40
N ILE A 8 -15.00 -28.46 3.42
CA ILE A 8 -14.12 -27.92 4.47
C ILE A 8 -12.75 -27.53 3.89
N LEU A 9 -12.19 -28.31 2.96
CA LEU A 9 -10.99 -27.93 2.22
C LEU A 9 -11.22 -26.66 1.38
N PHE A 10 -12.34 -26.57 0.67
CA PHE A 10 -12.66 -25.42 -0.16
C PHE A 10 -12.85 -24.14 0.67
N LEU A 11 -13.53 -24.26 1.81
CA LEU A 11 -13.74 -23.18 2.77
C LEU A 11 -12.42 -22.73 3.43
N SER A 12 -11.48 -23.66 3.68
CA SER A 12 -10.17 -23.30 4.22
C SER A 12 -9.32 -22.55 3.18
N PHE A 13 -9.43 -22.86 1.89
CA PHE A 13 -8.79 -22.07 0.82
C PHE A 13 -9.38 -20.66 0.65
N LEU A 14 -10.68 -20.47 0.88
CA LEU A 14 -11.33 -19.15 0.82
C LEU A 14 -10.86 -18.21 1.95
N SER A 15 -10.35 -18.74 3.06
CA SER A 15 -9.99 -17.96 4.25
C SER A 15 -8.70 -17.14 4.15
N CYS A 16 -7.94 -17.27 3.05
CA CYS A 16 -6.67 -16.58 2.83
C CYS A 16 -6.67 -15.59 1.64
N ALA A 17 -7.84 -15.12 1.19
CA ALA A 17 -7.88 -14.12 0.12
C ALA A 17 -7.61 -12.72 0.67
N THR A 18 -6.34 -12.27 0.61
CA THR A 18 -6.03 -10.84 0.81
C THR A 18 -6.60 -10.00 -0.34
N LYS A 19 -7.00 -8.76 -0.07
CA LYS A 19 -7.40 -7.76 -1.06
C LYS A 19 -6.25 -7.52 -2.03
N LYS A 20 -6.59 -7.45 -3.32
CA LYS A 20 -5.65 -7.21 -4.42
C LYS A 20 -4.98 -5.86 -4.23
N ASP A 21 -3.66 -5.80 -4.38
CA ASP A 21 -2.90 -4.56 -4.22
C ASP A 21 -3.23 -3.56 -5.34
N SER A 22 -3.58 -4.04 -6.53
CA SER A 22 -4.09 -3.20 -7.61
C SER A 22 -5.31 -2.37 -7.19
N LYS A 23 -6.28 -2.96 -6.47
CA LYS A 23 -7.45 -2.22 -5.97
C LYS A 23 -7.08 -1.20 -4.90
N LYS A 24 -6.11 -1.51 -4.04
CA LYS A 24 -5.59 -0.56 -3.03
C LYS A 24 -4.96 0.67 -3.68
N LEU A 25 -4.30 0.46 -4.83
CA LEU A 25 -3.61 1.48 -5.61
C LEU A 25 -4.47 2.10 -6.73
N LEU A 26 -5.78 1.80 -6.79
CA LEU A 26 -6.68 2.26 -7.85
C LEU A 26 -6.20 1.92 -9.28
N LEU A 27 -5.56 0.76 -9.44
CA LEU A 27 -5.05 0.25 -10.71
C LEU A 27 -6.04 -0.73 -11.35
N PRO A 28 -6.09 -0.82 -12.70
CA PRO A 28 -6.88 -1.82 -13.40
C PRO A 28 -6.34 -3.24 -13.16
N GLU A 29 -7.16 -4.26 -13.43
CA GLU A 29 -6.80 -5.65 -13.12
C GLU A 29 -5.67 -6.22 -13.99
N GLU A 30 -5.50 -5.66 -15.19
CA GLU A 30 -4.51 -6.10 -16.19
C GLU A 30 -3.09 -5.60 -15.91
N ILE A 31 -2.85 -4.92 -14.78
CA ILE A 31 -1.52 -4.39 -14.43
C ILE A 31 -0.48 -5.52 -14.34
N LYS A 32 0.64 -5.33 -15.03
CA LYS A 32 1.80 -6.23 -15.04
C LYS A 32 2.92 -5.69 -14.15
N SER A 33 3.24 -4.42 -14.31
CA SER A 33 4.24 -3.71 -13.50
C SER A 33 3.88 -2.24 -13.33
N LEU A 34 4.44 -1.62 -12.30
CA LEU A 34 4.31 -0.20 -12.03
C LEU A 34 5.62 0.34 -11.50
N THR A 35 6.11 1.42 -12.09
CA THR A 35 7.16 2.24 -11.49
C THR A 35 6.53 3.49 -10.91
N GLU A 36 6.84 3.79 -9.65
CA GLU A 36 6.41 5.00 -8.93
C GLU A 36 7.63 5.81 -8.54
N GLU A 37 7.68 7.08 -8.95
CA GLU A 37 8.73 8.03 -8.59
C GLU A 37 8.11 9.14 -7.77
N ILE A 38 8.68 9.40 -6.59
CA ILE A 38 8.20 10.42 -5.66
C ILE A 38 9.19 11.56 -5.67
N TYR A 39 8.70 12.76 -5.97
CA TYR A 39 9.47 13.99 -6.00
C TYR A 39 8.99 14.95 -4.93
N LEU A 40 9.94 15.58 -4.25
CA LEU A 40 9.70 16.77 -3.46
C LEU A 40 9.70 17.99 -4.37
N VAL A 41 8.66 18.83 -4.26
CA VAL A 41 8.56 20.10 -4.99
C VAL A 41 8.88 21.26 -4.05
N ILE A 42 10.03 21.92 -4.25
CA ILE A 42 10.43 23.14 -3.52
C ILE A 42 10.71 24.21 -4.57
N ASN A 43 10.09 25.40 -4.43
CA ASN A 43 10.29 26.53 -5.35
C ASN A 43 10.11 26.16 -6.84
N ASN A 44 9.14 25.30 -7.16
CA ASN A 44 8.89 24.72 -8.49
C ASN A 44 10.00 23.81 -9.06
N GLU A 45 11.07 23.56 -8.32
CA GLU A 45 12.06 22.55 -8.65
C GLU A 45 11.66 21.19 -8.07
N LYS A 46 11.98 20.11 -8.80
CA LYS A 46 11.68 18.74 -8.40
C LYS A 46 12.95 18.04 -7.96
N LYS A 47 12.94 17.53 -6.73
CA LYS A 47 13.99 16.66 -6.20
C LYS A 47 13.44 15.26 -6.03
N LEU A 48 14.01 14.28 -6.74
CA LEU A 48 13.65 12.87 -6.55
C LEU A 48 13.93 12.48 -5.09
N LEU A 49 12.95 11.87 -4.43
CA LEU A 49 13.10 11.30 -3.08
C LEU A 49 13.34 9.79 -3.16
N SER A 50 12.50 9.11 -3.93
CA SER A 50 12.59 7.66 -4.08
C SER A 50 11.95 7.18 -5.38
N LYS A 51 12.41 6.02 -5.82
CA LYS A 51 11.85 5.27 -6.95
C LYS A 51 11.47 3.89 -6.48
N LYS A 52 10.24 3.47 -6.76
CA LYS A 52 9.70 2.16 -6.41
C LYS A 52 9.23 1.42 -7.65
N GLU A 53 9.81 0.26 -7.89
CA GLU A 53 9.43 -0.66 -8.95
C GLU A 53 8.59 -1.79 -8.35
N MET A 54 7.47 -2.13 -8.98
CA MET A 54 6.55 -3.16 -8.53
C MET A 54 6.20 -4.11 -9.67
N VAL A 55 6.24 -5.41 -9.40
CA VAL A 55 5.82 -6.46 -10.32
C VAL A 55 4.57 -7.13 -9.76
N PHE A 56 3.53 -7.22 -10.57
CA PHE A 56 2.25 -7.80 -10.21
C PHE A 56 2.11 -9.23 -10.73
N THR A 57 1.40 -10.04 -9.97
CA THR A 57 0.82 -11.30 -10.44
C THR A 57 -0.37 -11.01 -11.35
N LYS A 58 -0.79 -11.98 -12.19
CA LYS A 58 -2.03 -11.89 -12.99
C LYS A 58 -3.28 -11.55 -12.18
N ASN A 59 -3.27 -11.81 -10.86
CA ASN A 59 -4.37 -11.53 -9.95
C ASN A 59 -4.28 -10.14 -9.27
N GLY A 60 -3.39 -9.25 -9.72
CA GLY A 60 -3.27 -7.88 -9.20
C GLY A 60 -2.64 -7.78 -7.80
N ARG A 61 -1.90 -8.80 -7.36
CA ARG A 61 -1.09 -8.77 -6.12
C ARG A 61 0.36 -8.48 -6.45
N VAL A 62 1.04 -7.70 -5.62
CA VAL A 62 2.48 -7.44 -5.77
C VAL A 62 3.24 -8.74 -5.46
N LYS A 63 3.99 -9.24 -6.44
CA LYS A 63 4.89 -10.38 -6.29
C LYS A 63 6.24 -9.93 -5.74
N TYR A 64 6.72 -8.80 -6.22
CA TYR A 64 8.02 -8.24 -5.90
C TYR A 64 7.95 -6.72 -5.96
N SER A 65 8.68 -6.03 -5.09
CA SER A 65 8.93 -4.61 -5.24
C SER A 65 10.32 -4.22 -4.77
N LYS A 66 10.89 -3.19 -5.38
CA LYS A 66 12.16 -2.61 -4.98
C LYS A 66 12.03 -1.10 -4.88
N THR A 67 12.44 -0.53 -3.76
CA THR A 67 12.47 0.91 -3.51
C THR A 67 13.93 1.34 -3.33
N VAL A 68 14.35 2.33 -4.12
CA VAL A 68 15.66 2.96 -4.02
C VAL A 68 15.52 4.44 -3.72
N ASP A 69 16.56 5.02 -3.09
CA ASP A 69 16.64 6.46 -2.84
C ASP A 69 17.03 7.22 -4.13
N SER A 70 17.19 8.54 -4.00
CA SER A 70 17.62 9.42 -5.09
C SER A 70 19.01 9.13 -5.66
N LEU A 71 19.86 8.42 -4.91
CA LEU A 71 21.22 8.05 -5.29
C LEU A 71 21.29 6.61 -5.85
N GLY A 72 20.17 5.88 -5.84
CA GLY A 72 20.08 4.49 -6.27
C GLY A 72 20.40 3.47 -5.17
N ASN A 73 20.59 3.89 -3.92
CA ASN A 73 20.79 2.98 -2.80
C ASN A 73 19.49 2.27 -2.46
N LEU A 74 19.58 0.99 -2.11
CA LEU A 74 18.42 0.20 -1.71
C LEU A 74 17.87 0.69 -0.36
N ILE A 75 16.62 1.14 -0.36
CA ILE A 75 15.86 1.46 0.86
C ILE A 75 15.13 0.21 1.35
N GLN A 76 14.40 -0.45 0.44
CA GLN A 76 13.56 -1.58 0.79
C GLN A 76 13.34 -2.46 -0.43
N GLU A 77 13.35 -3.76 -0.22
CA GLU A 77 12.92 -4.74 -1.20
C GLU A 77 11.87 -5.65 -0.56
N THR A 78 10.83 -6.01 -1.32
CA THR A 78 9.79 -6.90 -0.84
C THR A 78 9.58 -8.06 -1.79
N GLU A 79 9.40 -9.25 -1.22
CA GLU A 79 9.14 -10.46 -1.98
C GLU A 79 7.98 -11.26 -1.37
N LYS A 80 6.97 -11.54 -2.20
CA LYS A 80 5.83 -12.35 -1.80
C LYS A 80 6.22 -13.83 -1.78
N LYS A 81 6.21 -14.43 -0.59
CA LYS A 81 6.23 -15.88 -0.39
C LYS A 81 4.80 -16.40 -0.18
N LEU A 82 4.66 -17.73 -0.12
CA LEU A 82 3.36 -18.40 -0.03
C LEU A 82 2.50 -17.89 1.14
N TRP A 83 3.09 -17.75 2.33
CA TRP A 83 2.36 -17.43 3.58
C TRP A 83 2.71 -16.07 4.19
N PHE A 84 3.69 -15.35 3.64
CA PHE A 84 4.18 -14.08 4.17
C PHE A 84 4.88 -13.26 3.07
N VAL A 85 5.15 -12.00 3.37
CA VAL A 85 6.01 -11.13 2.57
C VAL A 85 7.32 -10.95 3.33
N VAL A 86 8.45 -11.05 2.65
CA VAL A 86 9.75 -10.68 3.21
C VAL A 86 10.02 -9.23 2.84
N GLU A 87 10.38 -8.40 3.80
CA GLU A 87 10.84 -7.03 3.58
C GLU A 87 12.32 -6.94 3.98
N SER A 88 13.21 -6.83 3.01
CA SER A 88 14.65 -6.64 3.21
C SER A 88 15.00 -5.17 3.20
N HIS A 89 15.99 -4.81 4.03
CA HIS A 89 16.54 -3.48 4.19
C HIS A 89 18.06 -3.58 4.23
N THR A 90 18.77 -2.49 3.97
CA THR A 90 20.24 -2.46 3.96
C THR A 90 20.84 -2.34 5.37
N ASP A 91 20.13 -1.70 6.28
CA ASP A 91 20.60 -1.28 7.61
C ASP A 91 20.05 -2.12 8.76
N ARG A 92 19.14 -3.06 8.48
CA ARG A 92 18.45 -3.86 9.51
C ARG A 92 18.07 -5.26 9.04
N GLU A 93 17.79 -6.12 10.02
CA GLU A 93 17.32 -7.48 9.75
C GLU A 93 16.01 -7.49 8.93
N PRO A 94 15.81 -8.47 8.04
CA PRO A 94 14.58 -8.59 7.27
C PRO A 94 13.35 -8.80 8.14
N TYR A 95 12.25 -8.18 7.74
CA TYR A 95 10.94 -8.39 8.35
C TYR A 95 10.14 -9.44 7.60
N TYR A 96 9.42 -10.26 8.36
CA TYR A 96 8.54 -11.30 7.84
C TYR A 96 7.09 -10.91 8.14
N CYS A 97 6.41 -10.33 7.15
CA CYS A 97 5.07 -9.78 7.29
C CYS A 97 3.99 -10.82 6.97
N LYS A 98 3.14 -11.11 7.94
CA LYS A 98 2.00 -12.02 7.81
C LYS A 98 0.70 -11.23 7.73
N THR A 99 -0.06 -11.45 6.66
CA THR A 99 -1.40 -10.89 6.50
C THR A 99 -2.44 -11.88 7.01
N ARG A 100 -3.39 -11.40 7.82
CA ARG A 100 -4.55 -12.20 8.27
C ARG A 100 -5.83 -11.44 7.97
N TRP A 101 -6.77 -12.12 7.32
CA TRP A 101 -8.11 -11.59 7.13
C TRP A 101 -8.87 -11.50 8.46
N LYS A 102 -9.69 -10.47 8.60
CA LYS A 102 -10.50 -10.18 9.79
C LYS A 102 -11.92 -9.83 9.37
N PRO A 103 -12.92 -10.11 10.23
CA PRO A 103 -14.32 -9.74 9.97
C PRO A 103 -14.46 -8.23 9.69
N LYS A 104 -15.52 -7.87 8.95
CA LYS A 104 -15.85 -6.49 8.55
C LYS A 104 -14.86 -5.89 7.54
N GLN A 105 -14.41 -6.68 6.57
CA GLN A 105 -13.49 -6.27 5.50
C GLN A 105 -12.19 -5.66 6.03
N ARG A 106 -11.52 -6.38 6.92
CA ARG A 106 -10.29 -5.91 7.55
C ARG A 106 -9.13 -6.85 7.28
N GLU A 107 -7.94 -6.28 7.14
CA GLU A 107 -6.69 -7.02 7.12
C GLU A 107 -5.79 -6.53 8.22
N ARG A 108 -5.19 -7.47 8.93
CA ARG A 108 -4.11 -7.20 9.84
C ARG A 108 -2.81 -7.69 9.23
N ILE A 109 -1.84 -6.80 9.10
CA ILE A 109 -0.49 -7.11 8.67
C ILE A 109 0.41 -6.94 9.88
N SER A 110 1.02 -8.03 10.34
CA SER A 110 1.97 -8.03 11.45
C SER A 110 3.33 -8.45 10.92
N CYS A 111 4.37 -7.65 11.14
CA CYS A 111 5.73 -7.97 10.73
C CYS A 111 6.60 -8.36 11.90
N TYR A 112 7.51 -9.30 11.65
CA TYR A 112 8.33 -9.93 12.68
C TYR A 112 9.80 -9.97 12.25
N THR A 113 10.73 -9.71 13.17
CA THR A 113 12.14 -10.10 13.03
C THR A 113 12.33 -11.54 13.46
N LYS A 114 13.27 -12.25 12.83
CA LYS A 114 13.57 -13.68 13.10
C LYS A 114 12.31 -14.58 13.09
N LYS A 115 11.23 -14.15 12.43
CA LYS A 115 9.89 -14.76 12.43
C LYS A 115 9.21 -14.89 13.81
N GLN A 116 9.74 -14.24 14.84
CA GLN A 116 9.31 -14.41 16.23
C GLN A 116 8.92 -13.08 16.89
N TYR A 117 9.79 -12.08 16.85
CA TYR A 117 9.59 -10.82 17.57
C TYR A 117 8.78 -9.85 16.71
N LYS A 118 7.61 -9.43 17.18
CA LYS A 118 6.74 -8.54 16.41
C LYS A 118 7.27 -7.11 16.51
N GLU A 119 7.60 -6.52 15.36
CA GLU A 119 8.14 -5.16 15.26
C GLU A 119 7.10 -4.10 14.92
N ASN A 120 6.09 -4.48 14.14
CA ASN A 120 5.03 -3.56 13.75
C ASN A 120 3.71 -4.28 13.46
N GLU A 121 2.63 -3.52 13.47
CA GLU A 121 1.32 -4.01 13.08
C GLU A 121 0.48 -2.90 12.48
N SER A 122 -0.09 -3.17 11.31
CA SER A 122 -1.07 -2.29 10.68
C SER A 122 -2.38 -3.01 10.43
N ILE A 123 -3.48 -2.29 10.64
CA ILE A 123 -4.84 -2.76 10.39
C ILE A 123 -5.45 -1.90 9.29
N TYR A 124 -5.76 -2.56 8.17
CA TYR A 124 -6.45 -1.96 7.04
C TYR A 124 -7.94 -2.28 7.13
N HIS A 125 -8.76 -1.28 6.88
CA HIS A 125 -10.20 -1.37 6.72
C HIS A 125 -10.52 -1.01 5.28
N TYR A 126 -11.29 -1.83 4.60
CA TYR A 126 -11.61 -1.65 3.19
C TYR A 126 -13.05 -1.22 2.98
N ASN A 127 -13.26 -0.37 1.98
CA ASN A 127 -14.56 -0.13 1.39
C ASN A 127 -15.03 -1.39 0.62
N LYS A 128 -16.33 -1.46 0.32
CA LYS A 128 -16.91 -2.61 -0.38
C LYS A 128 -16.28 -2.87 -1.76
N ASP A 129 -15.86 -1.80 -2.44
CA ASP A 129 -15.17 -1.83 -3.74
C ASP A 129 -13.71 -2.30 -3.66
N GLY A 130 -13.15 -2.44 -2.45
CA GLY A 130 -11.78 -2.88 -2.20
C GLY A 130 -10.75 -1.75 -2.03
N THR A 131 -11.17 -0.48 -2.11
CA THR A 131 -10.31 0.66 -1.76
C THR A 131 -10.09 0.72 -0.25
N ILE A 132 -9.01 1.39 0.19
CA ILE A 132 -8.70 1.51 1.62
C ILE A 132 -9.61 2.58 2.20
N ALA A 133 -10.38 2.28 3.23
CA ALA A 133 -11.18 3.27 3.96
C ALA A 133 -10.37 3.90 5.09
N LYS A 134 -9.66 3.05 5.84
CA LYS A 134 -8.90 3.44 7.04
C LYS A 134 -7.69 2.53 7.19
N ARG A 135 -6.57 3.09 7.65
CA ARG A 135 -5.40 2.34 8.13
C ARG A 135 -5.09 2.80 9.55
N ALA A 136 -4.91 1.87 10.47
CA ALA A 136 -4.43 2.16 11.82
C ALA A 136 -3.08 1.46 12.03
N ASP A 137 -2.08 2.19 12.49
CA ASP A 137 -0.87 1.63 13.08
C ASP A 137 -1.15 1.37 14.57
N ASN A 138 -0.94 0.13 15.02
CA ASN A 138 -1.19 -0.27 16.41
C ASN A 138 0.10 -0.35 17.23
N PHE A 139 1.21 0.21 16.73
CA PHE A 139 2.49 0.23 17.41
C PHE A 139 2.84 1.65 17.91
N THR A 140 4.11 2.03 17.92
CA THR A 140 4.64 3.15 18.74
C THR A 140 4.02 4.52 18.49
N THR A 141 3.64 4.86 17.26
CA THR A 141 3.07 6.19 16.93
C THR A 141 1.55 6.25 17.01
N PHE A 142 0.86 5.10 16.96
CA PHE A 142 -0.60 4.98 16.94
C PHE A 142 -1.29 5.98 15.99
N HIS A 143 -0.82 6.06 14.76
CA HIS A 143 -1.44 6.92 13.76
C HIS A 143 -2.59 6.22 13.04
N THR A 144 -3.66 6.98 12.84
CA THR A 144 -4.82 6.54 12.09
C THR A 144 -4.96 7.40 10.83
N GLN A 145 -4.99 6.76 9.67
CA GLN A 145 -5.20 7.40 8.39
C GLN A 145 -6.59 7.07 7.84
N HIS A 146 -7.36 8.09 7.50
CA HIS A 146 -8.65 7.98 6.83
C HIS A 146 -8.53 8.42 5.38
N PHE A 147 -9.01 7.61 4.46
CA PHE A 147 -8.88 7.81 3.01
C PHE A 147 -10.26 8.17 2.44
N TYR A 148 -10.33 9.33 1.80
CA TYR A 148 -11.55 9.89 1.25
C TYR A 148 -11.50 9.91 -0.27
N TYR A 149 -12.58 9.44 -0.88
CA TYR A 149 -12.69 9.32 -2.32
C TYR A 149 -13.86 10.15 -2.85
N THR A 150 -13.68 10.76 -4.02
CA THR A 150 -14.74 11.43 -4.79
C THR A 150 -14.63 10.95 -6.23
N ASN A 151 -15.74 10.54 -6.84
CA ASN A 151 -15.74 9.98 -8.21
C ASN A 151 -14.74 8.83 -8.42
N LYS A 152 -14.56 7.96 -7.40
CA LYS A 152 -13.60 6.84 -7.38
C LYS A 152 -12.12 7.26 -7.39
N GLU A 153 -11.83 8.53 -7.12
CA GLU A 153 -10.47 9.06 -7.01
C GLU A 153 -10.17 9.43 -5.57
N LEU A 154 -8.95 9.15 -5.11
CA LEU A 154 -8.50 9.54 -3.79
C LEU A 154 -8.25 11.05 -3.78
N VAL A 155 -9.00 11.78 -2.95
CA VAL A 155 -8.92 13.25 -2.87
C VAL A 155 -8.25 13.73 -1.60
N LYS A 156 -8.28 12.92 -0.54
CA LYS A 156 -7.78 13.32 0.76
C LYS A 156 -7.38 12.15 1.64
N ILE A 157 -6.29 12.33 2.38
CA ILE A 157 -5.92 11.48 3.52
C ILE A 157 -5.86 12.34 4.78
N ILE A 158 -6.64 11.98 5.80
CA ILE A 158 -6.57 12.61 7.12
C ILE A 158 -5.77 11.70 8.05
N THR A 159 -4.71 12.24 8.66
CA THR A 159 -3.90 11.52 9.65
C THR A 159 -4.20 12.06 11.06
N LEU A 160 -4.62 11.16 11.95
CA LEU A 160 -4.95 11.44 13.34
C LEU A 160 -3.96 10.74 14.29
N ASP A 161 -3.76 11.33 15.45
CA ASP A 161 -3.03 10.70 16.56
C ASP A 161 -3.90 9.70 17.33
N LYS A 162 -3.33 9.10 18.39
CA LYS A 162 -4.03 8.15 19.26
C LYS A 162 -5.23 8.73 20.02
N ASN A 163 -5.32 10.05 20.14
CA ASN A 163 -6.38 10.79 20.84
C ASN A 163 -7.36 11.43 19.85
N ASP A 164 -7.38 10.97 18.59
CA ASP A 164 -8.17 11.51 17.49
C ASP A 164 -7.90 12.98 17.16
N LYS A 165 -6.72 13.51 17.53
CA LYS A 165 -6.29 14.86 17.15
C LYS A 165 -5.67 14.86 15.76
N LEU A 166 -6.00 15.88 14.98
CA LEU A 166 -5.47 16.06 13.64
C LEU A 166 -3.94 16.28 13.66
N ILE A 167 -3.20 15.35 13.06
CA ILE A 167 -1.77 15.50 12.83
C ILE A 167 -1.53 16.24 11.53
N ASP A 168 -2.18 15.80 10.45
CA ASP A 168 -2.02 16.35 9.11
C ASP A 168 -3.22 15.98 8.22
N GLU A 169 -3.47 16.80 7.21
CA GLU A 169 -4.41 16.51 6.13
C GLU A 169 -3.66 16.64 4.80
N GLY A 170 -3.54 15.53 4.08
CA GLY A 170 -2.95 15.48 2.76
C GLY A 170 -4.04 15.64 1.70
N LEU A 171 -4.02 16.77 0.98
CA LEU A 171 -4.86 17.00 -0.18
C LEU A 171 -4.22 16.34 -1.40
N ILE A 172 -5.00 15.55 -2.13
CA ILE A 172 -4.52 14.73 -3.25
C ILE A 172 -5.26 15.15 -4.51
N SER A 173 -4.51 15.38 -5.57
CA SER A 173 -5.06 15.72 -6.88
C SER A 173 -4.39 14.89 -7.96
N CYS A 174 -5.21 14.35 -8.87
CA CYS A 174 -4.74 13.68 -10.06
C CYS A 174 -4.63 14.68 -11.22
N LEU A 175 -3.42 14.88 -11.74
CA LEU A 175 -3.15 15.84 -12.81
C LEU A 175 -3.21 15.21 -14.20
N ALA A 176 -2.89 13.92 -14.31
CA ALA A 176 -2.89 13.21 -15.59
C ALA A 176 -3.33 11.76 -15.41
N LYS A 177 -4.10 11.26 -16.36
CA LYS A 177 -4.58 9.88 -16.40
C LYS A 177 -4.25 9.22 -17.73
N ASP A 178 -4.19 7.90 -17.71
CA ASP A 178 -4.16 7.10 -18.92
C ASP A 178 -5.58 6.83 -19.46
N SER A 179 -5.65 6.13 -20.59
CA SER A 179 -6.93 5.72 -21.21
C SER A 179 -7.75 4.75 -20.35
N LYS A 180 -7.12 4.07 -19.38
CA LYS A 180 -7.79 3.16 -18.43
C LYS A 180 -8.26 3.86 -17.16
N GLY A 181 -8.05 5.18 -17.04
CA GLY A 181 -8.45 5.99 -15.88
C GLY A 181 -7.47 5.92 -14.70
N THR A 182 -6.30 5.29 -14.86
CA THR A 182 -5.22 5.23 -13.88
C THR A 182 -4.59 6.60 -13.73
N CYS A 183 -4.41 7.06 -12.49
CA CYS A 183 -3.70 8.31 -12.23
C CYS A 183 -2.19 8.17 -12.45
N LEU A 184 -1.68 8.74 -13.54
CA LEU A 184 -0.27 8.74 -13.92
C LEU A 184 0.54 9.81 -13.18
N LYS A 185 -0.08 10.94 -12.87
CA LYS A 185 0.57 12.05 -12.18
C LYS A 185 -0.31 12.54 -11.05
N GLU A 186 0.16 12.44 -9.83
CA GLU A 186 -0.55 12.82 -8.62
C GLU A 186 0.25 13.86 -7.84
N THR A 187 -0.43 14.84 -7.26
CA THR A 187 0.19 15.76 -6.30
C THR A 187 -0.42 15.56 -4.94
N ARG A 188 0.42 15.56 -3.90
CA ARG A 188 0.00 15.54 -2.50
C ARG A 188 0.51 16.79 -1.82
N ILE A 189 -0.36 17.47 -1.08
CA ILE A 189 -0.02 18.68 -0.34
C ILE A 189 -0.48 18.50 1.11
N SER A 190 0.46 18.57 2.05
CA SER A 190 0.13 18.65 3.48
C SER A 190 -0.43 20.04 3.79
N THR A 191 -1.62 20.11 4.37
CA THR A 191 -2.21 21.39 4.79
C THR A 191 -1.48 22.01 5.98
N LYS A 192 -0.77 21.20 6.78
CA LYS A 192 -0.05 21.69 7.95
C LYS A 192 1.32 22.24 7.64
N THR A 193 2.06 21.58 6.75
CA THR A 193 3.45 21.95 6.44
C THR A 193 3.59 22.65 5.09
N ASN A 194 2.54 22.64 4.25
CA ASN A 194 2.58 23.00 2.84
C ASN A 194 3.62 22.19 2.02
N TYR A 195 4.09 21.07 2.58
CA TYR A 195 4.99 20.16 1.91
C TYR A 195 4.28 19.53 0.72
N LYS A 196 4.87 19.68 -0.46
CA LYS A 196 4.29 19.22 -1.73
C LYS A 196 5.11 18.08 -2.32
N GLU A 197 4.45 16.95 -2.51
CA GLU A 197 4.98 15.82 -3.26
C GLU A 197 4.31 15.73 -4.63
N GLU A 198 5.08 15.34 -5.63
CA GLU A 198 4.59 14.90 -6.92
C GLU A 198 4.96 13.43 -7.12
N ILE A 199 3.96 12.62 -7.43
CA ILE A 199 4.11 11.19 -7.67
C ILE A 199 3.87 10.92 -9.15
N LEU A 200 4.89 10.41 -9.82
CA LEU A 200 4.82 9.97 -11.21
C LEU A 200 4.70 8.44 -11.25
N ARG A 201 3.72 7.95 -12.00
CA ARG A 201 3.42 6.53 -12.14
C ARG A 201 3.54 6.13 -13.60
N THR A 202 4.35 5.10 -13.84
CA THR A 202 4.55 4.50 -15.16
C THR A 202 4.08 3.04 -15.12
N PRO A 203 2.80 2.78 -15.38
CA PRO A 203 2.25 1.44 -15.40
C PRO A 203 2.57 0.73 -16.72
N THR A 204 2.64 -0.60 -16.67
CA THR A 204 2.66 -1.48 -17.84
C THR A 204 1.56 -2.51 -17.68
N TYR A 205 0.75 -2.67 -18.72
CA TYR A 205 -0.37 -3.61 -18.75
C TYR A 205 0.00 -4.88 -19.51
N ASN A 206 -0.77 -5.95 -19.29
CA ASN A 206 -0.71 -7.15 -20.13
C ASN A 206 -1.42 -6.95 -21.47
#